data_AF-A0A840E7E1-F1
#
_entry.id   AF-A0A840E7E1-F1
#
_cell.length_a   1.000
_cell.length_b   1.000
_cell.length_c   1.000
_cell.angle_alpha   90.00
_cell.angle_beta   90.00
_cell.angle_gamma   90.00
#
_symmetry.space_group_name_H-M   'P 1'
#
loop_
_entity.id
_entity.type
_entity.pdbx_description
1 polymer ?
#
loop_
_entity_poly.entity_id
_entity_poly.type
_entity_poly.pdbx_seq_one_letter_code
_entity_poly.pdbx_strand_id
1 'polypeptide(L)'
;MKGSLPNQDQTDLFRNRLTSIISLDHELCRLAGEIDWQWIDAELDGYYAREGRPSIPVRTMVGMLLLKRMYDQSDESVLARWVENPYWQYFTGETYFQHRPPFDPTDFVYFRKRVGEDGMEKILSLSVRLHCGSEVEEEVLVDTTVQEKNVTYPTDTKLAVKIIKYCWSYGEQEGVRWRQSYRFVVKRLRLATYDGGHPRRRAGGPPCSAQTANHRRALGAGPTA
;
A
#
# COMPACT_ATOMS: atom_id res chain seq x y z
N MET A 1 -10.34 -4.37 23.49
CA MET A 1 -9.24 -4.31 24.47
C MET A 1 -7.90 -4.61 23.82
N LYS A 2 -6.80 -3.98 24.27
CA LYS A 2 -5.44 -4.33 23.84
C LYS A 2 -5.04 -5.74 24.30
N GLY A 3 -4.20 -6.39 23.50
CA GLY A 3 -3.51 -7.61 23.92
C GLY A 3 -2.31 -7.27 24.79
N SER A 4 -2.10 -8.03 25.86
CA SER A 4 -0.88 -7.97 26.66
C SER A 4 0.01 -9.16 26.34
N LEU A 5 1.32 -8.97 26.32
CA LEU A 5 2.28 -10.07 26.23
C LEU A 5 2.28 -10.87 27.54
N PRO A 6 2.63 -12.17 27.49
CA PRO A 6 2.77 -12.97 28.70
C PRO A 6 3.82 -12.35 29.64
N ASN A 7 3.55 -12.41 30.95
CA ASN A 7 4.44 -11.86 31.97
C ASN A 7 5.83 -12.53 31.88
N GLN A 8 6.87 -11.73 31.62
CA GLN A 8 8.22 -12.22 31.36
C GLN A 8 8.99 -12.60 32.62
N ASP A 9 8.49 -12.24 33.81
CA ASP A 9 9.11 -12.52 35.11
C ASP A 9 8.76 -13.93 35.62
N GLN A 10 7.67 -14.52 35.10
CA GLN A 10 7.25 -15.86 35.49
C GLN A 10 7.96 -16.91 34.65
N THR A 11 8.87 -17.64 35.29
CA THR A 11 9.63 -18.73 34.66
C THR A 11 8.78 -20.01 34.66
N ASP A 12 8.59 -20.58 33.47
CA ASP A 12 7.99 -21.90 33.31
C ASP A 12 9.09 -22.95 33.48
N LEU A 13 8.90 -23.86 34.43
CA LEU A 13 9.88 -24.89 34.79
C LEU A 13 10.20 -25.83 33.61
N PHE A 14 9.24 -26.03 32.71
CA PHE A 14 9.33 -27.03 31.64
C PHE A 14 9.69 -26.45 30.28
N ARG A 15 9.82 -25.12 30.17
CA ARG A 15 10.11 -24.46 28.90
C ARG A 15 11.38 -23.63 28.99
N ASN A 16 12.31 -23.89 28.08
CA ASN A 16 13.49 -23.06 27.92
C ASN A 16 13.09 -21.70 27.34
N ARG A 17 13.63 -20.62 27.92
CA ARG A 17 13.42 -19.26 27.41
C ARG A 17 14.15 -19.09 26.08
N LEU A 18 13.59 -18.31 25.17
CA LEU A 18 14.23 -18.01 23.89
C LEU A 18 15.63 -17.42 24.07
N THR A 19 15.82 -16.55 25.07
CA THR A 19 17.12 -15.95 25.42
C THR A 19 18.21 -16.97 25.79
N SER A 20 17.84 -18.20 26.17
CA SER A 20 18.79 -19.28 26.47
C SER A 20 19.14 -20.13 25.25
N ILE A 21 18.33 -20.04 24.19
CA ILE A 21 18.46 -20.84 22.96
C ILE A 21 19.11 -20.03 21.83
N ILE A 22 18.81 -18.73 21.75
CA ILE A 22 19.26 -17.84 20.67
C ILE A 22 20.51 -17.06 21.06
N SER A 23 21.31 -16.68 20.06
CA SER A 23 22.37 -15.69 20.26
C SER A 23 21.79 -14.27 20.30
N LEU A 24 22.07 -13.53 21.38
CA LEU A 24 21.65 -12.13 21.51
C LEU A 24 22.43 -11.19 20.58
N ASP A 25 23.57 -11.64 20.06
CA ASP A 25 24.39 -10.91 19.10
C ASP A 25 23.78 -10.88 17.68
N HIS A 26 22.74 -11.67 17.43
CA HIS A 26 22.06 -11.70 16.14
C HIS A 26 21.42 -10.33 15.82
N GLU A 27 21.46 -9.93 14.55
CA GLU A 27 20.99 -8.62 14.08
C GLU A 27 19.55 -8.30 14.51
N LEU A 28 18.63 -9.28 14.38
CA LEU A 28 17.24 -9.13 14.82
C LEU A 28 17.11 -8.94 16.35
N CYS A 29 17.97 -9.57 17.14
CA CYS A 29 17.94 -9.44 18.60
C CYS A 29 18.40 -8.05 19.03
N ARG A 30 19.45 -7.54 18.38
CA ARG A 30 19.93 -6.16 18.58
C ARG A 30 18.88 -5.14 18.14
N LEU A 31 18.31 -5.34 16.96
CA LEU A 31 17.23 -4.48 16.43
C LEU A 31 16.02 -4.46 17.37
N ALA A 32 15.64 -5.61 17.94
CA ALA A 32 14.55 -5.67 18.92
C ALA A 32 14.82 -4.82 20.18
N GLY A 33 16.09 -4.62 20.54
CA GLY A 33 16.50 -3.76 21.66
C GLY A 33 16.57 -2.27 21.32
N GLU A 34 16.86 -1.93 20.06
CA GLU A 34 16.92 -0.54 19.59
C GLU A 34 15.54 0.06 19.29
N ILE A 35 14.55 -0.77 18.94
CA ILE A 35 13.18 -0.31 18.67
C ILE A 35 12.49 0.12 19.98
N ASP A 36 11.97 1.35 20.00
CA ASP A 36 11.11 1.83 21.07
C ASP A 36 9.68 1.25 20.95
N TRP A 37 9.51 0.06 21.54
CA TRP A 37 8.23 -0.64 21.59
C TRP A 37 7.18 0.05 22.48
N GLN A 38 7.61 0.86 23.46
CA GLN A 38 6.69 1.53 24.37
C GLN A 38 6.04 2.73 23.68
N TRP A 39 6.84 3.50 22.93
CA TRP A 39 6.33 4.62 22.14
C TRP A 39 5.25 4.16 21.15
N ILE A 40 5.50 3.08 20.39
CA ILE A 40 4.52 2.62 19.41
C ILE A 40 3.26 2.04 20.06
N ASP A 41 3.38 1.36 21.20
CA ASP A 41 2.20 0.88 21.92
C ASP A 41 1.35 2.06 22.42
N ALA A 42 1.98 3.15 22.87
CA ALA A 42 1.27 4.37 23.27
C ALA A 42 0.57 5.05 22.07
N GLU A 43 1.26 5.22 20.94
CA GLU A 43 0.68 5.83 19.73
C GLU A 43 -0.50 5.01 19.19
N LEU A 44 -0.39 3.68 19.25
CA LEU A 44 -1.45 2.81 18.78
C LEU A 44 -2.58 2.62 19.80
N ASP A 45 -2.50 3.20 21.01
CA ASP A 45 -3.52 3.04 22.05
C ASP A 45 -4.90 3.54 21.65
N GLY A 46 -4.94 4.67 20.94
CA GLY A 46 -6.19 5.28 20.48
C GLY A 46 -7.03 4.40 19.55
N TYR A 47 -6.42 3.41 18.88
CA TYR A 47 -7.11 2.54 17.92
C TYR A 47 -7.74 1.29 18.56
N TYR A 48 -7.56 1.08 19.87
CA TYR A 48 -8.11 -0.07 20.58
C TYR A 48 -9.22 0.34 21.55
N ALA A 49 -10.34 -0.38 21.51
CA ALA A 49 -11.41 -0.22 22.50
C ALA A 49 -10.92 -0.63 23.90
N ARG A 50 -11.38 0.06 24.95
CA ARG A 50 -11.04 -0.25 26.36
C ARG A 50 -11.62 -1.57 26.85
N GLU A 51 -12.78 -1.96 26.33
CA GLU A 51 -13.49 -3.17 26.74
C GLU A 51 -13.58 -4.20 25.58
N GLY A 52 -13.98 -5.43 25.91
CA GLY A 52 -14.15 -6.55 24.96
C GLY A 52 -12.96 -7.51 24.89
N ARG A 53 -12.99 -8.43 23.91
CA ARG A 53 -11.95 -9.45 23.72
C ARG A 53 -10.57 -8.80 23.55
N PRO A 54 -9.52 -9.27 24.25
CA PRO A 54 -8.17 -8.79 24.04
C PRO A 54 -7.75 -9.12 22.61
N SER A 55 -7.22 -8.11 21.92
CA SER A 55 -6.62 -8.30 20.60
C SER A 55 -5.23 -8.94 20.73
N ILE A 56 -4.58 -9.17 19.60
CA ILE A 56 -3.18 -9.59 19.57
C ILE A 56 -2.31 -8.44 20.10
N PRO A 57 -1.22 -8.72 20.84
CA PRO A 57 -0.32 -7.67 21.31
C PRO A 57 0.23 -6.83 20.15
N VAL A 58 0.32 -5.51 20.38
CA VAL A 58 0.75 -4.53 19.36
C VAL A 58 2.16 -4.86 18.87
N ARG A 59 3.07 -5.22 19.79
CA ARG A 59 4.44 -5.63 19.46
C ARG A 59 4.48 -6.82 18.51
N THR A 60 3.62 -7.83 18.70
CA THR A 60 3.57 -9.01 17.81
C THR A 60 3.12 -8.62 16.41
N MET A 61 2.06 -7.82 16.29
CA MET A 61 1.54 -7.38 14.99
C MET A 61 2.54 -6.50 14.24
N VAL A 62 3.08 -5.49 14.91
CA VAL A 62 4.05 -4.58 14.28
C VAL A 62 5.35 -5.31 13.96
N GLY A 63 5.85 -6.14 14.88
CA GLY A 63 7.07 -6.92 14.65
C GLY A 63 6.95 -7.83 13.42
N MET A 64 5.80 -8.48 13.23
CA MET A 64 5.56 -9.27 12.02
C MET A 64 5.46 -8.41 10.76
N LEU A 65 4.83 -7.23 10.81
CA LEU A 65 4.79 -6.31 9.66
C LEU A 65 6.19 -5.81 9.27
N LEU A 66 7.06 -5.56 10.25
CA LEU A 66 8.45 -5.21 10.00
C LEU A 66 9.22 -6.37 9.37
N LEU A 67 9.13 -7.58 9.95
CA LEU A 67 9.75 -8.79 9.39
C LEU A 67 9.28 -9.07 7.97
N LYS A 68 7.97 -8.91 7.71
CA LYS A 68 7.38 -9.01 6.38
C LYS A 68 8.09 -8.11 5.37
N ARG A 69 8.29 -6.84 5.75
CA ARG A 69 8.91 -5.84 4.87
C ARG A 69 10.40 -6.07 4.68
N MET A 70 11.12 -6.47 5.73
CA MET A 70 12.56 -6.72 5.69
C MET A 70 12.92 -7.93 4.82
N TYR A 71 12.14 -9.00 4.89
CA TYR A 71 12.43 -10.26 4.17
C TYR A 71 11.57 -10.46 2.92
N ASP A 72 10.84 -9.44 2.49
CA ASP A 72 9.92 -9.47 1.33
C ASP A 72 9.02 -10.72 1.31
N GLN A 73 8.25 -10.91 2.38
CA GLN A 73 7.39 -12.07 2.57
C GLN A 73 5.90 -11.71 2.39
N SER A 74 5.08 -12.71 2.05
CA SER A 74 3.61 -12.60 2.05
C SER A 74 3.04 -12.74 3.47
N ASP A 75 1.78 -12.32 3.69
CA ASP A 75 1.12 -12.42 5.00
C ASP A 75 1.08 -13.87 5.54
N GLU A 76 0.91 -14.85 4.66
CA GLU A 76 0.89 -16.29 5.00
C GLU A 76 2.30 -16.86 5.25
N SER A 77 3.26 -16.50 4.39
CA SER A 77 4.64 -17.02 4.50
C SER A 77 5.38 -16.46 5.72
N VAL A 78 5.08 -15.24 6.15
CA VAL A 78 5.61 -14.68 7.41
C VAL A 78 5.23 -15.55 8.58
N LEU A 79 3.96 -15.96 8.68
CA LEU A 79 3.47 -16.78 9.79
C LEU A 79 4.09 -18.18 9.75
N ALA A 80 4.22 -18.79 8.58
CA ALA A 80 4.89 -20.08 8.43
C ALA A 80 6.36 -20.02 8.91
N ARG A 81 7.11 -19.01 8.45
CA ARG A 81 8.52 -18.82 8.87
C ARG A 81 8.67 -18.44 10.34
N TRP A 82 7.71 -17.71 10.90
CA TRP A 82 7.71 -17.34 12.31
C TRP A 82 7.64 -18.57 13.23
N VAL A 83 6.88 -19.60 12.83
CA VAL A 83 6.79 -20.87 13.58
C VAL A 83 8.12 -21.64 13.55
N GLU A 84 8.86 -21.54 12.45
CA GLU A 84 10.14 -22.24 12.28
C GLU A 84 11.31 -21.52 12.94
N ASN A 85 11.26 -20.18 13.05
CA ASN A 85 12.42 -19.37 13.39
C ASN A 85 12.35 -18.75 14.81
N PRO A 86 13.20 -19.16 15.77
CA PRO A 86 13.16 -18.63 17.14
C PRO A 86 13.57 -17.14 17.24
N TYR A 87 14.40 -16.63 16.32
CA TYR A 87 14.78 -15.21 16.30
C TYR A 87 13.59 -14.31 15.97
N TRP A 88 12.68 -14.77 15.11
CA TRP A 88 11.48 -14.02 14.74
C TRP A 88 10.50 -13.93 15.90
N GLN A 89 10.37 -15.02 16.67
CA GLN A 89 9.53 -15.06 17.86
C GLN A 89 10.06 -14.10 18.94
N TYR A 90 11.38 -14.09 19.15
CA TYR A 90 12.02 -13.17 20.07
C TYR A 90 11.83 -11.70 19.67
N PHE A 91 11.99 -11.39 18.37
CA PHE A 91 11.76 -10.04 17.84
C PHE A 91 10.33 -9.55 18.15
N THR A 92 9.34 -10.42 17.94
CA THR A 92 7.92 -10.14 18.24
C THR A 92 7.56 -10.10 19.73
N GLY A 93 8.50 -10.38 20.63
CA GLY A 93 8.33 -10.27 22.07
C GLY A 93 7.86 -11.53 22.80
N GLU A 94 7.91 -12.70 22.16
CA GLU A 94 7.66 -13.98 22.83
C GLU A 94 8.82 -14.32 23.78
N THR A 95 8.50 -14.99 24.88
CA THR A 95 9.48 -15.45 25.87
C THR A 95 9.89 -16.91 25.66
N TYR A 96 8.97 -17.72 25.14
CA TYR A 96 9.12 -19.14 24.92
C TYR A 96 8.88 -19.47 23.46
N PHE A 97 9.51 -20.53 22.98
CA PHE A 97 9.30 -20.99 21.62
C PHE A 97 7.88 -21.55 21.46
N GLN A 98 7.18 -21.07 20.44
CA GLN A 98 5.83 -21.49 20.07
C GLN A 98 5.85 -22.28 18.77
N HIS A 99 5.20 -23.44 18.77
CA HIS A 99 5.07 -24.31 17.59
C HIS A 99 3.81 -24.03 16.77
N ARG A 100 3.00 -23.05 17.17
CA ARG A 100 1.75 -22.68 16.50
C ARG A 100 1.77 -21.20 16.16
N PRO A 101 1.19 -20.79 15.03
CA PRO A 101 1.08 -19.38 14.69
C PRO A 101 0.23 -18.65 15.75
N PRO A 102 0.57 -17.40 16.10
CA PRO A 102 -0.13 -16.66 17.15
C PRO A 102 -1.52 -16.20 16.71
N PHE A 103 -1.76 -16.08 15.39
CA PHE A 103 -3.02 -15.61 14.81
C PHE A 103 -3.16 -16.03 13.34
N ASP A 104 -4.32 -15.74 12.73
CA ASP A 104 -4.62 -16.10 11.34
C ASP A 104 -4.15 -15.00 10.36
N PRO A 105 -3.65 -15.31 9.15
CA PRO A 105 -3.20 -14.29 8.19
C PRO A 105 -4.22 -13.16 7.92
N THR A 106 -5.52 -13.45 8.03
CA THR A 106 -6.60 -12.46 7.87
C THR A 106 -6.51 -11.33 8.90
N ASP A 107 -5.95 -11.58 10.08
CA ASP A 107 -5.78 -10.57 11.13
C ASP A 107 -4.86 -9.41 10.70
N PHE A 108 -3.94 -9.63 9.76
CA PHE A 108 -3.17 -8.52 9.16
C PHE A 108 -4.06 -7.56 8.36
N VAL A 109 -5.10 -8.07 7.71
CA VAL A 109 -6.05 -7.24 6.97
C VAL A 109 -6.91 -6.44 7.95
N TYR A 110 -7.39 -7.07 9.02
CA TYR A 110 -8.17 -6.38 10.05
C TYR A 110 -7.34 -5.33 10.80
N PHE A 111 -6.07 -5.64 11.09
CA PHE A 111 -5.16 -4.69 11.74
C PHE A 111 -4.91 -3.47 10.86
N ARG A 112 -4.58 -3.65 9.57
CA ARG A 112 -4.40 -2.54 8.63
C ARG A 112 -5.65 -1.66 8.52
N LYS A 113 -6.83 -2.28 8.43
CA LYS A 113 -8.11 -1.54 8.40
C LYS A 113 -8.40 -0.79 9.69
N ARG A 114 -8.00 -1.33 10.84
CA ARG A 114 -8.22 -0.72 12.16
C ARG A 114 -7.32 0.48 12.40
N VAL A 115 -6.04 0.35 12.05
CA VAL A 115 -5.01 1.37 12.29
C VAL A 115 -5.09 2.49 11.24
N GLY A 116 -5.53 2.18 10.02
CA GLY A 116 -5.65 3.16 8.94
C GLY A 116 -4.30 3.61 8.39
N GLU A 117 -4.31 4.66 7.57
CA GLU A 117 -3.09 5.22 6.96
C GLU A 117 -2.20 5.89 8.02
N ASP A 118 -2.78 6.72 8.89
CA ASP A 118 -2.06 7.48 9.93
C ASP A 118 -1.21 6.57 10.84
N GLY A 119 -1.78 5.47 11.33
CA GLY A 119 -1.02 4.59 12.22
C GLY A 119 -0.02 3.71 11.47
N MET A 120 -0.25 3.41 10.19
CA MET A 120 0.76 2.75 9.35
C MET A 120 1.94 3.67 9.06
N GLU A 121 1.69 4.97 8.91
CA GLU A 121 2.75 5.98 8.82
C GLU A 121 3.59 6.02 10.11
N LYS A 122 2.96 5.94 11.29
CA LYS A 122 3.69 5.83 12.56
C LYS A 122 4.56 4.57 12.63
N ILE A 123 4.05 3.42 12.17
CA ILE A 123 4.85 2.18 12.09
C ILE A 123 6.05 2.37 11.15
N LEU A 124 5.87 3.01 10.00
CA LEU A 124 6.96 3.29 9.07
C LEU A 124 7.97 4.28 9.68
N SER A 125 7.49 5.27 10.45
CA SER A 125 8.35 6.25 11.11
C SER A 125 9.33 5.59 12.09
N LEU A 126 9.01 4.43 12.67
CA LEU A 126 9.98 3.65 13.46
C LEU A 126 11.21 3.26 12.64
N SER A 127 11.00 2.76 11.41
CA SER A 127 12.13 2.39 10.55
C SER A 127 13.00 3.61 10.21
N VAL A 128 12.39 4.77 9.99
CA VAL A 128 13.13 6.02 9.73
C VAL A 128 13.94 6.44 10.96
N ARG A 129 13.34 6.37 12.16
CA ARG A 129 14.01 6.70 13.42
C ARG A 129 15.21 5.80 13.73
N LEU A 130 15.09 4.49 13.45
CA LEU A 130 16.20 3.55 13.57
C LEU A 130 17.39 3.91 12.67
N HIS A 131 17.11 4.54 11.54
CA HIS A 131 18.13 4.95 10.56
C HIS A 131 18.64 6.38 10.78
N CYS A 132 18.18 7.11 11.80
CA CYS A 132 18.64 8.47 12.11
C CYS A 132 20.06 8.50 12.72
N GLY A 133 21.02 7.97 11.96
CA GLY A 133 22.35 8.54 11.75
C GLY A 133 22.52 9.08 10.32
N SER A 134 21.52 8.95 9.44
CA SER A 134 21.46 9.63 8.14
C SER A 134 20.44 10.76 8.21
N GLU A 135 20.91 11.95 7.88
CA GLU A 135 20.27 13.26 8.03
C GLU A 135 18.83 13.27 7.48
N VAL A 136 17.93 13.92 8.21
CA VAL A 136 16.61 14.28 7.68
C VAL A 136 16.85 15.37 6.63
N GLU A 137 17.16 14.98 5.40
CA GLU A 137 17.26 15.93 4.30
C GLU A 137 15.85 16.40 3.92
N GLU A 138 15.64 17.72 3.86
CA GLU A 138 14.38 18.32 3.40
C GLU A 138 14.06 17.94 1.95
N GLU A 139 15.08 17.55 1.17
CA GLU A 139 14.97 17.08 -0.20
C GLU A 139 15.47 15.64 -0.33
N VAL A 140 14.57 14.70 -0.60
CA VAL A 140 14.96 13.33 -0.95
C VAL A 140 15.17 13.26 -2.46
N LEU A 141 16.42 13.22 -2.90
CA LEU A 141 16.76 12.95 -4.30
C LEU A 141 16.60 11.45 -4.60
N VAL A 142 15.35 11.01 -4.78
CA VAL A 142 15.05 9.63 -5.15
C VAL A 142 15.45 9.41 -6.60
N ASP A 143 16.50 8.62 -6.85
CA ASP A 143 16.82 8.15 -8.20
C ASP A 143 15.69 7.24 -8.70
N THR A 144 14.81 7.75 -9.56
CA THR A 144 13.63 7.04 -10.05
C THR A 144 14.03 6.05 -11.15
N THR A 145 14.75 4.99 -10.82
CA THR A 145 15.05 3.92 -11.79
C THR A 145 14.04 2.78 -11.76
N VAL A 146 13.24 2.60 -10.70
CA VAL A 146 12.15 1.58 -10.67
C VAL A 146 11.00 2.00 -9.75
N GLN A 147 10.34 3.13 -10.01
CA GLN A 147 8.98 3.33 -9.52
C GLN A 147 8.03 3.18 -10.70
N GLU A 148 6.97 2.37 -10.52
CA GLU A 148 5.81 2.36 -11.41
C GLU A 148 5.14 3.73 -11.32
N LYS A 149 5.67 4.69 -12.07
CA LYS A 149 5.01 5.97 -12.26
C LYS A 149 3.69 5.64 -12.96
N ASN A 150 2.59 6.27 -12.53
CA ASN A 150 1.28 6.15 -13.17
C ASN A 150 1.30 6.83 -14.55
N VAL A 151 2.13 6.31 -15.45
CA VAL A 151 2.29 6.76 -16.82
C VAL A 151 1.46 5.81 -17.66
N THR A 152 0.36 6.32 -18.17
CA THR A 152 -0.34 5.65 -19.26
C THR A 152 0.63 5.51 -20.44
N TYR A 153 0.69 4.32 -21.04
CA TYR A 153 1.52 4.04 -22.22
C TYR A 153 1.43 5.19 -23.25
N PRO A 154 2.57 5.78 -23.66
CA PRO A 154 2.58 6.99 -24.47
C PRO A 154 2.18 6.63 -25.90
N THR A 155 0.96 6.99 -26.27
CA THR A 155 0.59 7.14 -27.68
C THR A 155 0.51 8.63 -28.00
N ASP A 156 0.98 9.03 -29.17
CA ASP A 156 0.99 10.44 -29.63
C ASP A 156 -0.38 11.11 -29.45
N THR A 157 -1.45 10.37 -29.71
CA THR A 157 -2.83 10.86 -29.52
C THR A 157 -3.13 11.21 -28.06
N LYS A 158 -2.69 10.38 -27.10
CA LYS A 158 -2.90 10.63 -25.68
C LYS A 158 -2.05 11.80 -25.20
N LEU A 159 -0.82 11.92 -25.70
CA LEU A 159 0.08 13.03 -25.39
C LEU A 159 -0.51 14.36 -25.88
N ALA A 160 -0.95 14.42 -27.15
CA ALA A 160 -1.56 15.61 -27.74
C ALA A 160 -2.83 16.04 -27.00
N VAL A 161 -3.71 15.10 -26.66
CA VAL A 161 -4.92 15.40 -25.86
C VAL A 161 -4.56 15.93 -24.46
N LYS A 162 -3.48 15.43 -23.85
CA LYS A 162 -3.01 15.89 -22.54
C LYS A 162 -2.48 17.33 -22.63
N ILE A 163 -1.68 17.64 -23.63
CA ILE A 163 -1.17 19.00 -23.91
C ILE A 163 -2.34 19.98 -24.09
N ILE A 164 -3.32 19.63 -24.92
CA ILE A 164 -4.50 20.48 -25.16
C ILE A 164 -5.28 20.76 -23.87
N LYS A 165 -5.44 19.76 -23.01
CA LYS A 165 -6.10 19.94 -21.70
C LYS A 165 -5.35 20.91 -20.80
N TYR A 166 -4.02 20.84 -20.78
CA TYR A 166 -3.21 21.79 -20.02
C TYR A 166 -3.34 23.20 -20.59
N CYS A 167 -3.32 23.38 -21.92
CA CYS A 167 -3.54 24.69 -22.52
C CYS A 167 -4.91 25.28 -22.14
N TRP A 168 -5.97 24.45 -22.07
CA TRP A 168 -7.27 24.91 -21.58
C TRP A 168 -7.24 25.30 -20.10
N SER A 169 -6.60 24.51 -19.23
CA SER A 169 -6.53 24.84 -17.80
C SER A 169 -5.76 26.13 -17.56
N TYR A 170 -4.65 26.34 -18.26
CA TYR A 170 -3.85 27.57 -18.13
C TYR A 170 -4.61 28.78 -18.65
N GLY A 171 -5.26 28.69 -19.81
CA GLY A 171 -6.02 29.84 -20.30
C GLY A 171 -7.31 30.11 -19.52
N GLU A 172 -7.87 29.14 -18.79
CA GLU A 172 -8.93 29.39 -17.80
C GLU A 172 -8.40 30.13 -16.56
N GLN A 173 -7.22 29.76 -16.07
CA GLN A 173 -6.55 30.45 -14.96
C GLN A 173 -6.22 31.91 -15.31
N GLU A 174 -5.72 32.14 -16.54
CA GLU A 174 -5.33 33.47 -17.05
C GLU A 174 -6.51 34.27 -17.63
N GLY A 175 -7.75 33.74 -17.59
CA GLY A 175 -8.95 34.45 -18.06
C GLY A 175 -8.96 34.74 -19.58
N VAL A 176 -8.26 33.94 -20.39
CA VAL A 176 -8.14 34.14 -21.83
C VAL A 176 -9.48 33.91 -22.53
N ARG A 177 -9.94 34.91 -23.29
CA ARG A 177 -11.17 34.80 -24.09
C ARG A 177 -10.91 34.04 -25.39
N TRP A 178 -11.29 32.77 -25.43
CA TRP A 178 -11.15 31.92 -26.62
C TRP A 178 -12.14 32.32 -27.72
N ARG A 179 -11.65 32.54 -28.95
CA ARG A 179 -12.51 32.64 -30.14
C ARG A 179 -13.26 31.33 -30.38
N GLN A 180 -12.57 30.20 -30.22
CA GLN A 180 -13.13 28.84 -30.26
C GLN A 180 -12.29 27.94 -29.35
N SER A 181 -12.96 27.12 -28.52
CA SER A 181 -12.28 26.24 -27.55
C SER A 181 -11.97 24.84 -28.09
N TYR A 182 -12.42 24.48 -29.29
CA TYR A 182 -12.22 23.18 -29.97
C TYR A 182 -12.55 21.92 -29.14
N ARG A 183 -13.19 22.04 -27.98
CA ARG A 183 -13.48 20.92 -27.05
C ARG A 183 -14.20 19.77 -27.73
N PHE A 184 -15.21 20.10 -28.55
CA PHE A 184 -15.97 19.12 -29.31
C PHE A 184 -15.19 18.51 -30.48
N VAL A 185 -14.32 19.27 -31.13
CA VAL A 185 -13.49 18.82 -32.25
C VAL A 185 -12.45 17.81 -31.75
N VAL A 186 -11.79 18.10 -30.64
CA VAL A 186 -10.80 17.20 -30.01
C VAL A 186 -11.45 15.89 -29.59
N LYS A 187 -12.66 15.93 -29.00
CA LYS A 187 -13.42 14.73 -28.66
C LYS A 187 -13.71 13.86 -29.90
N ARG A 188 -14.12 14.48 -31.00
CA ARG A 188 -14.40 13.78 -32.27
C ARG A 188 -13.15 13.16 -32.88
N LEU A 189 -12.05 13.92 -32.95
CA LEU A 189 -10.78 13.44 -33.50
C LEU A 189 -10.21 12.29 -32.68
N ARG A 190 -10.26 12.38 -31.34
CA ARG A 190 -9.85 11.29 -30.44
C ARG A 190 -10.63 9.99 -30.70
N LEU A 191 -11.92 10.09 -31.02
CA LEU A 191 -12.74 8.92 -31.37
C LEU A 191 -12.38 8.37 -32.75
N ALA A 192 -12.05 9.23 -33.71
CA ALA A 192 -11.61 8.79 -35.04
C ALA A 192 -10.26 8.04 -35.01
N THR A 193 -9.37 8.36 -34.07
CA THR A 193 -8.10 7.65 -33.87
C THR A 193 -8.26 6.29 -33.16
N TYR A 194 -9.48 5.91 -32.78
CA TYR A 194 -9.72 4.63 -32.12
C TYR A 194 -9.68 3.47 -33.13
N ASP A 195 -8.62 2.68 -33.06
CA ASP A 195 -8.56 1.41 -33.78
C ASP A 195 -9.39 0.33 -33.06
N GLY A 196 -10.64 0.17 -33.51
CA GLY A 196 -11.55 -0.89 -33.08
C GLY A 196 -11.30 -2.23 -33.78
N GLY A 197 -10.40 -2.29 -34.76
CA GLY A 197 -10.02 -3.51 -35.47
C GLY A 197 -9.08 -4.41 -34.67
N HIS A 198 -8.35 -3.84 -33.71
CA HIS A 198 -7.37 -4.57 -32.89
C HIS A 198 -8.02 -5.71 -32.09
N PRO A 199 -7.49 -6.96 -32.15
CA PRO A 199 -8.11 -8.15 -31.53
C PRO A 199 -8.44 -7.98 -30.04
N ARG A 200 -7.53 -7.37 -29.27
CA ARG A 200 -7.74 -7.08 -27.83
C ARG A 200 -8.83 -6.04 -27.54
N ARG A 201 -9.18 -5.17 -28.50
CA ARG A 201 -10.17 -4.09 -28.32
C ARG A 201 -11.54 -4.46 -28.88
N ARG A 202 -11.64 -5.44 -29.79
CA ARG A 202 -12.91 -6.03 -30.23
C ARG A 202 -13.69 -6.66 -29.09
N ALA A 203 -13.01 -7.28 -28.12
CA ALA A 203 -13.63 -7.90 -26.95
C ALA A 203 -14.25 -6.89 -25.94
N GLY A 204 -13.76 -5.64 -25.93
CA GLY A 204 -14.18 -4.61 -24.96
C GLY A 204 -15.32 -3.69 -25.42
N GLY A 205 -15.84 -3.87 -26.64
CA GLY A 205 -16.84 -3.00 -27.25
C GLY A 205 -16.31 -1.58 -27.57
N PRO A 206 -16.99 -0.82 -28.44
CA PRO A 206 -16.63 0.57 -28.67
C PRO A 206 -16.98 1.45 -27.46
N PRO A 207 -16.19 2.50 -27.15
CA PRO A 207 -16.52 3.42 -26.07
C PRO A 207 -17.91 4.05 -26.30
N CYS A 208 -18.70 4.20 -25.23
CA CYS A 208 -20.11 4.61 -25.25
C CYS A 208 -20.42 5.84 -26.15
N SER A 209 -19.46 6.76 -26.33
CA SER A 209 -19.61 7.93 -27.22
C SER A 209 -19.54 7.63 -28.73
N ALA A 210 -19.09 6.45 -29.15
CA ALA A 210 -19.07 6.03 -30.56
C ALA A 210 -20.40 5.42 -31.02
N GLN A 211 -21.23 4.92 -30.09
CA GLN A 211 -22.56 4.36 -30.40
C GLN A 211 -23.53 5.44 -30.90
N THR A 212 -23.41 6.67 -30.42
CA THR A 212 -24.30 7.79 -30.78
C THR A 212 -24.12 8.28 -32.22
N ALA A 213 -22.93 8.09 -32.82
CA ALA A 213 -22.65 8.51 -34.20
C ALA A 213 -23.27 7.57 -35.24
N ASN A 214 -23.33 6.27 -34.96
CA ASN A 214 -23.96 5.30 -35.87
C ASN A 214 -25.49 5.42 -35.89
N HIS A 215 -26.11 5.80 -34.78
CA HIS A 215 -27.58 5.95 -34.74
C HIS A 215 -28.11 7.12 -35.59
N ARG A 216 -27.34 8.22 -35.72
CA ARG A 216 -27.75 9.36 -36.57
C ARG A 216 -27.56 9.10 -38.07
N ARG A 217 -26.69 8.17 -38.47
CA ARG A 217 -26.50 7.78 -39.88
C ARG A 217 -27.61 6.84 -40.39
N ALA A 218 -28.27 6.11 -39.50
CA ALA A 218 -29.34 5.17 -39.85
C ALA A 218 -30.72 5.84 -40.07
N LEU A 219 -30.91 7.09 -39.64
CA LEU A 219 -32.22 7.79 -39.67
C LEU A 219 -32.35 8.80 -40.83
N GLY A 220 -31.39 8.85 -41.76
CA GLY A 220 -31.32 9.88 -42.81
C GLY A 220 -31.59 9.41 -44.25
N ALA A 221 -32.11 8.19 -44.46
CA ALA A 221 -32.42 7.67 -45.79
C ALA A 221 -33.85 7.13 -45.84
N GLY A 222 -34.82 8.03 -45.97
CA GLY A 222 -36.17 7.72 -46.43
C GLY A 222 -36.34 8.23 -47.86
N PRO A 223 -36.89 7.44 -48.80
CA PRO A 223 -37.04 7.87 -50.18
C PRO A 223 -38.21 8.86 -50.29
N THR A 224 -37.94 10.06 -50.79
CA THR A 224 -38.98 10.94 -51.32
C THR A 224 -39.35 10.44 -52.72
N ALA A 225 -40.55 9.89 -52.84
CA ALA A 225 -41.33 9.85 -54.08
C ALA A 225 -42.30 11.04 -54.07
#